data_AF-R6CXV5-F1
#
_entry.id   AF-R6CXV5-F1
#
_cell.length_a   1.000
_cell.length_b   1.000
_cell.length_c   1.000
_cell.angle_alpha   90.00
_cell.angle_beta   90.00
_cell.angle_gamma   90.00
#
_symmetry.space_group_name_H-M   'P 1'
#
loop_
_entity.id
_entity.type
_entity.pdbx_description
1 polymer ?
#
loop_
_entity_poly.entity_id
_entity_poly.type
_entity_poly.pdbx_seq_one_letter_code
_entity_poly.pdbx_strand_id
1 'polypeptide(L)'
;MKKLIFIAACICAFMYIFILKHQSSSTEENVETVEAEVDETQLEKEDTNVNGNHLTFKGVPIDGTLKNFVRRMEKAGFYHDGDKGGAAMLTGDFAGYKGCTVIVSTLDQKDLVSHITVWFPQRETWGKLSGDYYVLKKLLTKKYGKPSACTEKFHDNTLNDDGSRMTQVSLDECKYNSTFKSTKGTINLSIAHRSFNDCYVELRYFDKINSGIITNEALKDL
;
A
#
# COMPACT_ATOMS: atom_id res chain seq x y z
N MET A 1 -6.48 32.87 -63.56
CA MET A 1 -5.52 31.76 -63.71
C MET A 1 -4.50 31.68 -62.55
N LYS A 2 -4.91 31.88 -61.29
CA LYS A 2 -4.07 31.67 -60.08
C LYS A 2 -4.69 30.70 -59.06
N LYS A 3 -5.92 30.21 -59.29
CA LYS A 3 -6.60 29.22 -58.42
C LYS A 3 -6.49 27.76 -58.91
N LEU A 4 -6.00 27.50 -60.12
CA LEU A 4 -5.79 26.12 -60.62
C LEU A 4 -4.37 25.56 -60.35
N ILE A 5 -3.38 26.40 -60.05
CA ILE A 5 -2.01 25.94 -59.76
C ILE A 5 -1.85 25.45 -58.31
N PHE A 6 -2.66 25.95 -57.38
CA PHE A 6 -2.61 25.53 -55.96
C PHE A 6 -3.23 24.15 -55.71
N ILE A 7 -4.13 23.67 -56.57
CA ILE A 7 -4.78 22.35 -56.39
C ILE A 7 -3.88 21.21 -56.86
N ALA A 8 -3.05 21.44 -57.90
CA ALA A 8 -2.12 20.43 -58.42
C ALA A 8 -0.93 20.16 -57.48
N ALA A 9 -0.45 21.17 -56.74
CA ALA A 9 0.66 21.01 -55.79
C ALA A 9 0.28 20.20 -54.53
N CYS A 10 -0.98 20.27 -54.09
CA CYS A 10 -1.45 19.52 -52.93
C CYS A 10 -1.63 18.02 -53.22
N ILE A 11 -2.05 17.65 -54.44
CA ILE A 11 -2.28 16.24 -54.81
C ILE A 11 -0.94 15.47 -54.90
N CYS A 12 0.13 16.10 -55.38
CA CYS A 12 1.47 15.48 -55.42
C CYS A 12 2.08 15.25 -54.03
N ALA A 13 1.82 16.14 -53.06
CA ALA A 13 2.30 15.98 -51.70
C ALA A 13 1.60 14.84 -50.95
N PHE A 14 0.29 14.66 -51.16
CA PHE A 14 -0.46 13.55 -50.55
C PHE A 14 -0.09 12.19 -51.14
N MET A 15 0.19 12.10 -52.45
CA MET A 15 0.69 10.85 -53.05
C MET A 15 2.08 10.46 -52.55
N TYR A 16 2.99 11.43 -52.34
CA TYR A 16 4.33 11.16 -51.81
C TYR A 16 4.31 10.66 -50.35
N ILE A 17 3.44 11.23 -49.50
CA ILE A 17 3.25 10.77 -48.11
C ILE A 17 2.62 9.37 -48.08
N PHE A 18 1.68 9.07 -48.99
CA PHE A 18 1.06 7.75 -49.08
C PHE A 18 2.06 6.68 -49.56
N ILE A 19 2.94 7.01 -50.51
CA ILE A 19 4.02 6.12 -50.97
C ILE A 19 5.06 5.88 -49.86
N LEU A 20 5.43 6.90 -49.08
CA LEU A 20 6.31 6.73 -47.91
C LEU A 20 5.69 5.86 -46.81
N LYS A 21 4.39 6.04 -46.50
CA LYS A 21 3.65 5.16 -45.57
C LYS A 21 3.53 3.73 -46.11
N HIS A 22 3.34 3.57 -47.41
CA HIS A 22 3.21 2.24 -48.04
C HIS A 22 4.57 1.51 -48.12
N GLN A 23 5.69 2.21 -48.32
CA GLN A 23 7.03 1.62 -48.30
C GLN A 23 7.51 1.30 -46.87
N SER A 24 7.15 2.14 -45.89
CA SER A 24 7.36 1.86 -44.46
C SER A 24 6.59 0.63 -43.98
N SER A 25 5.50 0.25 -44.66
CA SER A 25 4.67 -0.90 -44.29
C SER A 25 5.20 -2.24 -44.83
N SER A 26 6.23 -2.27 -45.69
CA SER A 26 6.65 -3.50 -46.40
C SER A 26 7.98 -4.10 -45.95
N THR A 27 8.69 -3.53 -44.97
CA THR A 27 9.92 -4.13 -44.43
C THR A 27 10.13 -3.69 -42.99
N GLU A 28 9.58 -4.44 -42.04
CA GLU A 28 10.22 -4.63 -40.74
C GLU A 28 9.81 -6.00 -40.20
N GLU A 29 10.83 -6.69 -39.76
CA GLU A 29 10.89 -8.08 -39.33
C GLU A 29 9.98 -8.30 -38.12
N ASN A 30 9.23 -9.40 -38.14
CA ASN A 30 8.28 -9.80 -37.13
C ASN A 30 9.01 -10.16 -35.81
N VAL A 31 9.26 -9.16 -34.96
CA VAL A 31 9.51 -9.38 -33.52
C VAL A 31 8.15 -9.46 -32.86
N GLU A 32 7.75 -10.68 -32.55
CA GLU A 32 6.52 -11.01 -31.84
C GLU A 32 6.57 -10.45 -30.41
N THR A 33 6.14 -9.19 -30.24
CA THR A 33 5.71 -8.69 -28.94
C THR A 33 4.33 -9.27 -28.67
N VAL A 34 4.31 -10.39 -27.95
CA VAL A 34 3.11 -10.93 -27.34
C VAL A 34 2.65 -9.92 -26.27
N GLU A 35 1.74 -9.02 -26.64
CA GLU A 35 0.89 -8.38 -25.64
C GLU A 35 0.02 -9.48 -25.06
N ALA A 36 0.43 -10.00 -23.90
CA ALA A 36 -0.37 -10.95 -23.15
C ALA A 36 -1.65 -10.25 -22.70
N GLU A 37 -2.74 -10.47 -23.44
CA GLU A 37 -4.09 -10.18 -23.00
C GLU A 37 -4.31 -10.98 -21.71
N VAL A 38 -4.21 -10.29 -20.57
CA VAL A 38 -4.41 -10.91 -19.26
C VAL A 38 -5.90 -11.23 -19.16
N ASP A 39 -6.23 -12.50 -19.38
CA ASP A 39 -7.57 -13.05 -19.25
C ASP A 39 -8.10 -12.82 -17.82
N GLU A 40 -8.96 -11.80 -17.67
CA GLU A 40 -9.63 -11.45 -16.41
C GLU A 40 -10.39 -12.66 -15.81
N THR A 41 -10.79 -13.63 -16.63
CA THR A 41 -11.51 -14.83 -16.19
C THR A 41 -10.62 -15.91 -15.54
N GLN A 42 -9.29 -15.83 -15.71
CA GLN A 42 -8.32 -16.66 -14.97
C GLN A 42 -8.00 -16.07 -13.59
N LEU A 43 -7.98 -14.74 -13.47
CA LEU A 43 -7.73 -14.02 -12.22
C LEU A 43 -8.85 -14.18 -11.18
N GLU A 44 -10.10 -14.29 -11.62
CA GLU A 44 -11.23 -14.54 -10.71
C GLU A 44 -11.25 -15.97 -10.15
N LYS A 45 -10.55 -16.93 -10.77
CA LYS A 45 -10.48 -18.31 -10.24
C LYS A 45 -9.50 -18.43 -9.06
N GLU A 46 -8.46 -17.60 -9.01
CA GLU A 46 -7.55 -17.51 -7.85
C GLU A 46 -8.21 -16.87 -6.61
N ASP A 47 -9.25 -16.05 -6.79
CA ASP A 47 -9.93 -15.30 -5.72
C ASP A 47 -10.73 -16.16 -4.72
N THR A 48 -10.88 -17.47 -4.97
CA THR A 48 -11.82 -18.31 -4.21
C THR A 48 -11.19 -19.18 -3.12
N ASN A 49 -9.86 -19.22 -2.99
CA ASN A 49 -9.23 -19.86 -1.84
C ASN A 49 -9.12 -18.90 -0.64
N VAL A 50 -10.22 -18.23 -0.29
CA VAL A 50 -10.35 -17.56 1.01
C VAL A 50 -10.49 -18.64 2.07
N ASN A 51 -9.37 -19.27 2.42
CA ASN A 51 -9.32 -20.04 3.64
C ASN A 51 -9.50 -19.04 4.78
N GLY A 52 -10.58 -19.15 5.55
CA GLY A 52 -10.94 -18.23 6.64
C GLY A 52 -9.91 -18.16 7.78
N ASN A 53 -8.72 -18.69 7.59
CA ASN A 53 -7.60 -18.76 8.52
C ASN A 53 -6.67 -17.54 8.45
N HIS A 54 -6.68 -16.77 7.36
CA HIS A 54 -5.87 -15.55 7.25
C HIS A 54 -6.45 -14.38 8.07
N LEU A 55 -5.55 -13.54 8.57
CA LEU A 55 -5.89 -12.25 9.15
C LEU A 55 -6.48 -11.36 8.06
N THR A 56 -7.48 -10.56 8.41
CA THR A 56 -8.16 -9.69 7.44
C THR A 56 -7.92 -8.20 7.74
N PHE A 57 -7.72 -7.43 6.68
CA PHE A 57 -7.74 -5.97 6.68
C PHE A 57 -8.98 -5.48 5.93
N LYS A 58 -9.83 -4.66 6.58
CA LYS A 58 -11.13 -4.23 6.01
C LYS A 58 -12.04 -5.37 5.50
N GLY A 59 -11.85 -6.59 6.03
CA GLY A 59 -12.59 -7.78 5.60
C GLY A 59 -11.92 -8.55 4.45
N VAL A 60 -10.88 -7.99 3.83
CA VAL A 60 -10.04 -8.64 2.82
C VAL A 60 -8.97 -9.50 3.51
N PRO A 61 -8.89 -10.80 3.24
CA PRO A 61 -7.81 -11.66 3.72
C PRO A 61 -6.43 -11.17 3.24
N ILE A 62 -5.45 -11.13 4.14
CA ILE A 62 -4.05 -10.79 3.83
C ILE A 62 -3.40 -12.03 3.23
N ASP A 63 -3.64 -12.24 1.94
CA ASP A 63 -3.17 -13.37 1.14
C ASP A 63 -3.01 -12.99 -0.34
N GLY A 64 -2.45 -13.94 -1.11
CA GLY A 64 -2.24 -13.80 -2.54
C GLY A 64 -1.11 -12.86 -2.92
N THR A 65 -1.04 -12.56 -4.22
CA THR A 65 -0.08 -11.62 -4.83
C THR A 65 -0.42 -10.17 -4.49
N LEU A 66 0.55 -9.28 -4.65
CA LEU A 66 0.37 -7.84 -4.46
C LEU A 66 -0.77 -7.31 -5.34
N LYS A 67 -0.74 -7.67 -6.63
CA LYS A 67 -1.75 -7.26 -7.63
C LYS A 67 -3.16 -7.71 -7.23
N ASN A 68 -3.32 -8.96 -6.79
CA ASN A 68 -4.64 -9.50 -6.42
C ASN A 68 -5.17 -8.85 -5.14
N PHE A 69 -4.31 -8.62 -4.15
CA PHE A 69 -4.70 -7.93 -2.93
C PHE A 69 -5.08 -6.46 -3.19
N VAL A 70 -4.29 -5.72 -3.99
CA VAL A 70 -4.58 -4.32 -4.37
C VAL A 70 -5.95 -4.21 -5.05
N ARG A 71 -6.25 -5.06 -6.04
CA ARG A 71 -7.58 -5.06 -6.70
C ARG A 71 -8.73 -5.28 -5.70
N ARG A 72 -8.55 -6.17 -4.71
CA ARG A 72 -9.56 -6.37 -3.65
C ARG A 72 -9.70 -5.15 -2.73
N MET A 73 -8.61 -4.42 -2.48
CA MET A 73 -8.63 -3.17 -1.73
C MET A 73 -9.30 -2.03 -2.49
N GLU A 74 -9.10 -1.94 -3.80
CA GLU A 74 -9.80 -0.97 -4.66
C GLU A 74 -11.31 -1.20 -4.64
N LYS A 75 -11.75 -2.47 -4.77
CA LYS A 75 -13.15 -2.87 -4.56
C LYS A 75 -13.68 -2.51 -3.17
N ALA A 76 -12.81 -2.41 -2.16
CA ALA A 76 -13.14 -2.00 -0.80
C ALA A 76 -13.08 -0.46 -0.58
N GLY A 77 -12.90 0.32 -1.65
CA GLY A 77 -12.96 1.79 -1.65
C GLY A 77 -11.63 2.48 -1.36
N PHE A 78 -10.50 1.82 -1.56
CA PHE A 78 -9.17 2.43 -1.53
C PHE A 78 -8.72 2.81 -2.94
N TYR A 79 -7.84 3.80 -3.05
CA TYR A 79 -7.25 4.25 -4.31
C TYR A 79 -5.78 3.85 -4.39
N HIS A 80 -5.32 3.28 -5.50
CA HIS A 80 -3.93 2.90 -5.71
C HIS A 80 -3.08 4.10 -6.15
N ASP A 81 -2.15 4.52 -5.29
CA ASP A 81 -1.27 5.66 -5.53
C ASP A 81 -0.02 5.27 -6.33
N GLY A 82 0.34 3.99 -6.34
CA GLY A 82 1.46 3.42 -7.09
C GLY A 82 2.28 2.40 -6.30
N ASP A 83 3.27 1.82 -6.96
CA ASP A 83 4.13 0.77 -6.42
C ASP A 83 5.56 1.26 -6.22
N LYS A 84 6.19 0.88 -5.11
CA LYS A 84 7.59 1.20 -4.82
C LYS A 84 8.23 0.11 -3.95
N GLY A 85 9.32 -0.48 -4.44
CA GLY A 85 10.17 -1.38 -3.67
C GLY A 85 9.43 -2.59 -3.08
N GLY A 86 8.69 -3.33 -3.92
CA GLY A 86 7.94 -4.52 -3.48
C GLY A 86 6.69 -4.23 -2.64
N ALA A 87 6.25 -2.96 -2.58
CA ALA A 87 5.04 -2.58 -1.88
C ALA A 87 4.14 -1.70 -2.75
N ALA A 88 2.82 -1.84 -2.56
CA ALA A 88 1.81 -0.95 -3.13
C ALA A 88 1.38 0.07 -2.08
N MET A 89 1.26 1.33 -2.49
CA MET A 89 0.73 2.41 -1.69
C MET A 89 -0.70 2.71 -2.10
N LEU A 90 -1.60 2.75 -1.12
CA LEU A 90 -3.02 3.03 -1.30
C LEU A 90 -3.42 4.18 -0.38
N THR A 91 -4.44 4.94 -0.77
CA THR A 91 -5.08 5.94 0.09
C THR A 91 -6.56 5.64 0.27
N GLY A 92 -7.07 5.82 1.49
CA GLY A 92 -8.50 5.67 1.75
C GLY A 92 -8.91 5.88 3.20
N ASP A 93 -10.21 5.78 3.45
CA ASP A 93 -10.78 5.99 4.79
C ASP A 93 -10.77 4.70 5.62
N PHE A 94 -10.30 4.80 6.86
CA PHE A 94 -10.16 3.66 7.77
C PHE A 94 -10.42 4.03 9.23
N ALA A 95 -11.20 3.19 9.93
CA ALA A 95 -11.49 3.31 11.37
C ALA A 95 -12.01 4.70 11.82
N GLY A 96 -12.70 5.43 10.95
CA GLY A 96 -13.22 6.77 11.23
C GLY A 96 -12.26 7.91 10.87
N TYR A 97 -11.08 7.59 10.36
CA TYR A 97 -10.09 8.53 9.86
C TYR A 97 -10.16 8.62 8.34
N LYS A 98 -10.00 9.84 7.82
CA LYS A 98 -9.98 10.11 6.39
C LYS A 98 -8.56 10.17 5.86
N GLY A 99 -8.36 9.75 4.62
CA GLY A 99 -7.08 9.90 3.93
C GLY A 99 -5.92 9.19 4.63
N CYS A 100 -6.15 7.97 5.13
CA CYS A 100 -5.07 7.13 5.63
C CYS A 100 -4.26 6.60 4.46
N THR A 101 -2.94 6.53 4.64
CA THR A 101 -2.05 5.80 3.71
C THR A 101 -1.95 4.36 4.15
N VAL A 102 -2.15 3.43 3.22
CA VAL A 102 -2.04 1.99 3.43
C VAL A 102 -0.94 1.44 2.54
N ILE A 103 0.05 0.80 3.14
CA ILE A 103 1.16 0.16 2.46
C ILE A 103 0.95 -1.34 2.52
N VAL A 104 0.83 -1.97 1.37
CA VAL A 104 0.70 -3.41 1.20
C VAL A 104 2.06 -3.95 0.78
N SER A 105 2.66 -4.79 1.62
CA SER A 105 4.03 -5.25 1.40
C SER A 105 4.09 -6.74 1.10
N THR A 106 4.92 -7.09 0.12
CA THR A 106 5.39 -8.46 -0.12
C THR A 106 6.86 -8.60 0.30
N LEU A 107 7.44 -9.79 0.12
CA LEU A 107 8.90 -9.97 0.21
C LEU A 107 9.49 -9.85 -1.20
N ASP A 108 10.66 -9.24 -1.34
CA ASP A 108 11.30 -9.03 -2.65
C ASP A 108 11.48 -10.33 -3.47
N GLN A 109 11.65 -11.48 -2.81
CA GLN A 109 11.80 -12.78 -3.47
C GLN A 109 10.49 -13.57 -3.61
N LYS A 110 9.40 -13.09 -3.04
CA LYS A 110 8.11 -13.78 -3.05
C LYS A 110 6.95 -12.81 -3.07
N ASP A 111 6.23 -12.80 -4.19
CA ASP A 111 4.99 -12.05 -4.39
C ASP A 111 3.84 -12.67 -3.56
N LEU A 112 3.95 -12.52 -2.24
CA LEU A 112 2.99 -12.96 -1.24
C LEU A 112 2.80 -11.83 -0.22
N VAL A 113 1.59 -11.29 -0.16
CA VAL A 113 1.24 -10.25 0.80
C VAL A 113 1.24 -10.84 2.21
N SER A 114 2.02 -10.25 3.10
CA SER A 114 2.18 -10.76 4.48
C SER A 114 1.87 -9.76 5.56
N HIS A 115 2.05 -8.47 5.27
CA HIS A 115 1.76 -7.42 6.21
C HIS A 115 1.23 -6.17 5.54
N ILE A 116 0.39 -5.47 6.31
CA ILE A 116 -0.23 -4.20 5.93
C ILE A 116 0.18 -3.17 6.96
N THR A 117 0.68 -2.03 6.52
CA THR A 117 0.97 -0.88 7.38
C THR A 117 -0.02 0.23 7.06
N VAL A 118 -0.62 0.83 8.08
CA VAL A 118 -1.52 1.97 7.95
C VAL A 118 -0.89 3.16 8.67
N TRP A 119 -0.68 4.24 7.93
CA TRP A 119 -0.33 5.54 8.48
C TRP A 119 -1.60 6.38 8.57
N PHE A 120 -1.95 6.73 9.80
CA PHE A 120 -3.05 7.66 10.04
C PHE A 120 -2.61 9.10 9.73
N PRO A 121 -3.55 10.03 9.53
CA PRO A 121 -3.21 11.42 9.23
C PRO A 121 -2.26 12.01 10.27
N GLN A 122 -1.24 12.73 9.78
CA GLN A 122 -0.27 13.44 10.60
C GLN A 122 -0.96 14.37 11.60
N ARG A 123 -0.40 14.47 12.80
CA ARG A 123 -0.84 15.39 13.85
C ARG A 123 0.30 16.30 14.29
N GLU A 124 -0.03 17.59 14.40
CA GLU A 124 0.91 18.65 14.79
C GLU A 124 1.01 18.86 16.30
N THR A 125 0.15 18.20 17.08
CA THR A 125 0.08 18.37 18.54
C THR A 125 0.00 17.02 19.22
N TRP A 126 0.65 16.90 20.38
CA TRP A 126 0.66 15.69 21.19
C TRP A 126 -0.76 15.30 21.63
N GLY A 127 -1.60 16.27 22.00
CA GLY A 127 -2.98 16.00 22.40
C GLY A 127 -3.80 15.29 21.32
N LYS A 128 -3.67 15.70 20.04
CA LYS A 128 -4.34 15.04 18.92
C LYS A 128 -3.71 13.68 18.60
N LEU A 129 -2.38 13.61 18.58
CA LEU A 129 -1.63 12.39 18.25
C LEU A 129 -1.91 11.25 19.25
N SER A 130 -1.75 11.54 20.54
CA SER A 130 -2.05 10.59 21.61
C SER A 130 -3.54 10.26 21.69
N GLY A 131 -4.40 11.25 21.44
CA GLY A 131 -5.85 11.05 21.34
C GLY A 131 -6.21 9.99 20.29
N ASP A 132 -5.64 10.09 19.10
CA ASP A 132 -5.85 9.11 18.03
C ASP A 132 -5.36 7.71 18.42
N TYR A 133 -4.18 7.63 19.02
CA TYR A 133 -3.63 6.37 19.52
C TYR A 133 -4.59 5.71 20.53
N TYR A 134 -5.11 6.45 21.51
CA TYR A 134 -6.01 5.88 22.51
C TYR A 134 -7.38 5.49 21.95
N VAL A 135 -7.92 6.26 20.98
CA VAL A 135 -9.16 5.90 20.28
C VAL A 135 -8.97 4.59 19.52
N LEU A 136 -7.89 4.47 18.73
CA LEU A 136 -7.57 3.27 17.97
C LEU A 136 -7.30 2.08 18.89
N LYS A 137 -6.56 2.27 19.98
CA LYS A 137 -6.32 1.23 21.00
C LYS A 137 -7.63 0.71 21.58
N LYS A 138 -8.60 1.59 21.87
CA LYS A 138 -9.94 1.20 22.35
C LYS A 138 -10.70 0.36 21.32
N LEU A 139 -10.67 0.76 20.05
CA LEU A 139 -11.31 0.00 18.96
C LEU A 139 -10.67 -1.37 18.77
N LEU A 140 -9.34 -1.45 18.78
CA LEU A 140 -8.60 -2.70 18.69
C LEU A 140 -8.86 -3.59 19.91
N THR A 141 -8.93 -3.00 21.10
CA THR A 141 -9.27 -3.75 22.33
C THR A 141 -10.65 -4.37 22.25
N LYS A 142 -11.63 -3.64 21.70
CA LYS A 142 -12.98 -4.17 21.47
C LYS A 142 -12.98 -5.31 20.44
N LYS A 143 -12.14 -5.24 19.42
CA LYS A 143 -12.11 -6.20 18.30
C LYS A 143 -11.28 -7.45 18.59
N TYR A 144 -10.13 -7.31 19.24
CA TYR A 144 -9.12 -8.36 19.42
C TYR A 144 -8.87 -8.73 20.89
N GLY A 145 -9.55 -8.08 21.83
CA GLY A 145 -9.32 -8.26 23.26
C GLY A 145 -8.17 -7.40 23.79
N LYS A 146 -7.77 -7.64 25.04
CA LYS A 146 -6.71 -6.85 25.69
C LYS A 146 -5.37 -7.01 24.95
N PRO A 147 -4.55 -5.95 24.84
CA PRO A 147 -3.20 -6.07 24.30
C PRO A 147 -2.40 -7.13 25.07
N SER A 148 -1.67 -7.97 24.34
CA SER A 148 -0.73 -8.95 24.91
C SER A 148 0.56 -8.31 25.43
N ALA A 149 0.90 -7.13 24.91
CA ALA A 149 2.00 -6.30 25.38
C ALA A 149 1.63 -4.83 25.16
N CYS A 150 2.06 -3.95 26.06
CA CYS A 150 1.77 -2.53 26.02
C CYS A 150 2.90 -1.75 26.69
N THR A 151 3.45 -0.78 25.97
CA THR A 151 4.47 0.16 26.47
C THR A 151 4.02 1.56 26.11
N GLU A 152 3.88 2.44 27.10
CA GLU A 152 3.38 3.81 26.92
C GLU A 152 4.18 4.73 27.84
N LYS A 153 5.35 5.17 27.38
CA LYS A 153 6.24 6.03 28.17
C LYS A 153 7.10 6.90 27.28
N PHE A 154 7.48 8.04 27.83
CA PHE A 154 8.59 8.83 27.32
C PHE A 154 9.89 8.40 28.00
N HIS A 155 11.01 8.70 27.37
CA HIS A 155 12.31 8.64 28.03
C HIS A 155 12.37 9.64 29.18
N ASP A 156 12.03 10.90 28.91
CA ASP A 156 11.94 11.96 29.89
C ASP A 156 10.48 12.30 30.20
N ASN A 157 10.04 11.90 31.39
CA ASN A 157 8.67 12.14 31.87
C ASN A 157 8.50 13.51 32.55
N THR A 158 9.58 14.29 32.69
CA THR A 158 9.52 15.64 33.29
C THR A 158 9.00 16.69 32.30
N LEU A 159 9.17 16.43 30.99
CA LEU A 159 8.64 17.25 29.91
C LEU A 159 7.15 16.96 29.70
N ASN A 160 6.30 17.95 30.01
CA ASN A 160 4.86 17.77 30.04
C ASN A 160 4.07 18.68 29.09
N ASP A 161 4.72 19.65 28.44
CA ASP A 161 4.08 20.46 27.42
C ASP A 161 3.96 19.72 26.08
N ASP A 162 3.03 20.19 25.25
CA ASP A 162 2.70 19.55 23.97
C ASP A 162 3.89 19.55 23.01
N GLY A 163 4.62 20.67 22.92
CA GLY A 163 5.76 20.84 22.02
C GLY A 163 6.92 19.93 22.38
N SER A 164 7.32 19.89 23.65
CA SER A 164 8.41 19.02 24.12
C SER A 164 8.08 17.53 23.91
N ARG A 165 6.81 17.13 24.06
CA ARG A 165 6.38 15.75 23.76
C ARG A 165 6.45 15.44 22.28
N MET A 166 6.05 16.36 21.42
CA MET A 166 6.21 16.22 19.97
C MET A 166 7.69 16.11 19.58
N THR A 167 8.56 16.93 20.17
CA THR A 167 10.02 16.80 19.98
C THR A 167 10.53 15.43 20.40
N GLN A 168 10.08 14.88 21.53
CA GLN A 168 10.47 13.53 21.94
C GLN A 168 9.97 12.45 20.99
N VAL A 169 8.79 12.58 20.38
CA VAL A 169 8.34 11.67 19.32
C VAL A 169 9.31 11.70 18.13
N SER A 170 9.67 12.90 17.68
CA SER A 170 10.56 13.13 16.55
C SER A 170 12.03 12.73 16.76
N LEU A 171 12.40 12.46 18.02
CA LEU A 171 13.73 12.00 18.44
C LEU A 171 13.74 10.51 18.82
N ASP A 172 12.66 9.76 18.52
CA ASP A 172 12.48 8.35 18.91
C ASP A 172 12.52 8.08 20.43
N GLU A 173 12.31 9.12 21.26
CA GLU A 173 12.26 9.02 22.73
C GLU A 173 10.84 8.80 23.27
N CYS A 174 9.86 8.60 22.38
CA CYS A 174 8.49 8.24 22.69
C CYS A 174 8.22 6.76 22.41
N LYS A 175 8.00 5.95 23.47
CA LYS A 175 7.73 4.51 23.35
C LYS A 175 6.26 4.24 23.63
N TYR A 176 5.43 4.45 22.62
CA TYR A 176 4.01 4.12 22.63
C TYR A 176 3.74 3.00 21.63
N ASN A 177 3.47 1.81 22.15
CA ASN A 177 3.17 0.62 21.36
C ASN A 177 2.22 -0.33 22.13
N SER A 178 1.21 -0.85 21.44
CA SER A 178 0.31 -1.89 21.92
C SER A 178 0.23 -3.04 20.91
N THR A 179 0.53 -4.26 21.36
CA THR A 179 0.50 -5.47 20.53
C THR A 179 -0.70 -6.33 20.87
N PHE A 180 -1.53 -6.65 19.87
CA PHE A 180 -2.67 -7.53 19.96
C PHE A 180 -2.37 -8.83 19.22
N LYS A 181 -2.57 -9.97 19.89
CA LYS A 181 -2.41 -11.29 19.28
C LYS A 181 -3.76 -11.92 19.02
N SER A 182 -3.90 -12.53 17.86
CA SER A 182 -5.02 -13.38 17.50
C SER A 182 -4.51 -14.74 17.03
N THR A 183 -5.42 -15.69 16.84
CA THR A 183 -5.05 -16.99 16.23
C THR A 183 -4.55 -16.85 14.79
N LYS A 184 -4.93 -15.77 14.09
CA LYS A 184 -4.65 -15.53 12.67
C LYS A 184 -3.46 -14.61 12.42
N GLY A 185 -2.94 -13.93 13.44
CA GLY A 185 -1.88 -12.94 13.25
C GLY A 185 -1.73 -11.97 14.40
N THR A 186 -0.85 -11.00 14.19
CA THR A 186 -0.48 -9.97 15.16
C THR A 186 -0.83 -8.59 14.62
N ILE A 187 -1.33 -7.72 15.49
CA ILE A 187 -1.62 -6.33 15.18
C ILE A 187 -0.80 -5.45 16.14
N ASN A 188 -0.02 -4.52 15.60
CA ASN A 188 0.77 -3.56 16.38
C ASN A 188 0.27 -2.15 16.13
N LEU A 189 -0.10 -1.46 17.20
CA LEU A 189 -0.45 -0.04 17.19
C LEU A 189 0.69 0.75 17.83
N SER A 190 1.21 1.77 17.16
CA SER A 190 2.29 2.61 17.68
C SER A 190 2.08 4.09 17.35
N ILE A 191 2.77 4.96 18.07
CA ILE A 191 3.05 6.32 17.62
C ILE A 191 4.40 6.27 16.89
N ALA A 192 4.46 6.88 15.72
CA ALA A 192 5.63 6.89 14.85
C ALA A 192 5.84 8.27 14.22
N HIS A 193 6.96 8.45 13.55
CA HIS A 193 7.23 9.63 12.75
C HIS A 193 8.00 9.27 11.48
N ARG A 194 7.90 10.12 10.45
CA ARG A 194 8.68 9.99 9.19
C ARG A 194 9.73 11.09 9.08
N SER A 195 9.50 12.22 9.74
CA SER A 195 10.43 13.35 9.83
C SER A 195 10.14 14.15 11.10
N PHE A 196 10.90 15.20 11.37
CA PHE A 196 10.79 15.96 12.61
C PHE A 196 9.42 16.61 12.84
N ASN A 197 8.68 16.91 11.77
CA ASN A 197 7.35 17.52 11.89
C ASN A 197 6.24 16.56 11.45
N ASP A 198 6.58 15.32 11.09
CA ASP A 198 5.63 14.35 10.53
C ASP A 198 5.45 13.18 11.49
N CYS A 199 4.61 13.40 12.50
CA CYS A 199 4.23 12.43 13.51
C CYS A 199 2.81 11.91 13.28
N TYR A 200 2.61 10.61 13.40
CA TYR A 200 1.34 9.94 13.13
C TYR A 200 1.18 8.70 14.01
N VAL A 201 -0.05 8.18 14.05
CA VAL A 201 -0.30 6.85 14.58
C VAL A 201 -0.08 5.85 13.46
N GLU A 202 0.57 4.74 13.76
CA GLU A 202 0.79 3.64 12.83
C GLU A 202 0.09 2.38 13.32
N LEU A 203 -0.49 1.63 12.40
CA LEU A 203 -1.07 0.32 12.67
C LEU A 203 -0.55 -0.70 11.67
N ARG A 204 0.07 -1.76 12.18
CA ARG A 204 0.60 -2.86 11.36
C ARG A 204 -0.17 -4.15 11.60
N TYR A 205 -0.56 -4.81 10.53
CA TYR A 205 -1.17 -6.14 10.54
C TYR A 205 -0.17 -7.14 9.98
N PHE A 206 0.10 -8.22 10.72
CA PHE A 206 0.97 -9.31 10.29
C PHE A 206 0.16 -10.60 10.24
N ASP A 207 -0.05 -11.13 9.04
CA ASP A 207 -0.73 -12.41 8.86
C ASP A 207 0.15 -13.56 9.35
N LYS A 208 -0.38 -14.44 10.20
CA LYS A 208 0.41 -15.51 10.82
C LYS A 208 0.94 -16.52 9.81
N ILE A 209 0.12 -16.91 8.84
CA ILE A 209 0.46 -17.95 7.88
C ILE A 209 1.54 -17.42 6.95
N ASN A 210 1.32 -16.25 6.36
CA ASN A 210 2.24 -15.67 5.38
C ASN A 210 3.52 -15.17 6.05
N SER A 211 3.44 -14.61 7.27
CA SER A 211 4.65 -14.29 8.04
C SER A 211 5.47 -15.54 8.36
N GLY A 212 4.82 -16.68 8.62
CA GLY A 212 5.50 -17.96 8.84
C GLY A 212 6.22 -18.47 7.59
N ILE A 213 5.57 -18.38 6.43
CA ILE A 213 6.17 -18.72 5.13
C ILE A 213 7.42 -17.87 4.87
N ILE A 214 7.30 -16.55 5.02
CA ILE A 214 8.40 -15.60 4.80
C ILE A 214 9.54 -15.82 5.79
N THR A 215 9.23 -16.04 7.07
CA THR A 215 10.25 -16.33 8.08
C THR A 215 11.03 -17.60 7.72
N ASN A 216 10.33 -18.65 7.29
CA ASN A 216 10.97 -19.90 6.88
C ASN A 216 11.81 -19.77 5.61
N GLU A 217 11.49 -18.85 4.71
CA GLU A 217 12.30 -18.54 3.54
C GLU A 217 13.56 -17.76 3.93
N ALA A 218 13.41 -16.68 4.70
CA ALA A 218 14.55 -15.92 5.21
C ALA A 218 15.51 -16.78 6.04
N LEU A 219 15.00 -17.77 6.79
CA LEU A 219 15.82 -18.72 7.55
C LEU A 219 16.64 -19.68 6.67
N LYS A 220 16.29 -19.88 5.40
CA LYS A 220 17.09 -20.69 4.47
C LYS A 220 18.27 -19.91 3.89
N ASP A 221 18.17 -18.58 3.87
CA ASP A 221 19.20 -17.68 3.35
C ASP A 221 20.25 -17.30 4.40
N LEU A 222 20.04 -17.68 5.67
CA LEU A 222 20.94 -17.45 6.81
C LEU A 222 21.92 -18.62 7.00
#